data_AF-A0A1M5EHE4-F1
#
_entry.id   AF-A0A1M5EHE4-F1
#
_cell.length_a   1.000
_cell.length_b   1.000
_cell.length_c   1.000
_cell.angle_alpha   90.00
_cell.angle_beta   90.00
_cell.angle_gamma   90.00
#
_symmetry.space_group_name_H-M   'P 1'
#
loop_
_entity.id
_entity.type
_entity.pdbx_description
1 polymer ?
#
loop_
_entity_poly.entity_id
_entity_poly.type
_entity_poly.pdbx_seq_one_letter_code
_entity_poly.pdbx_strand_id
1 'polypeptide(L)'
;MHEHLREYEKKFGKGSVALSDAMTEKDFAQDWGDMEGKPSEIVMNHHGSNQQLHLNIDPDNNIKTKDGEYIVSTDNGKTNTSQTPGKKISDLPDPKADISGTTLCLNTCNSNNPNSAPMTAGTTLAKGFSRDTQVGQVRGTNKKVNFNSEGQATTQ
;
A
#
# COMPACT_ATOMS: atom_id res chain seq x y z
N MET A 1 6.29 -1.85 17.44
CA MET A 1 5.07 -1.05 17.69
C MET A 1 5.45 0.42 17.54
N HIS A 2 5.28 0.95 16.33
CA HIS A 2 5.80 2.25 15.88
C HIS A 2 5.16 3.42 16.67
N GLU A 3 5.97 4.39 17.12
CA GLU A 3 5.52 5.49 17.99
C GLU A 3 4.39 6.34 17.37
N HIS A 4 4.37 6.48 16.04
CA HIS A 4 3.34 7.21 15.32
C HIS A 4 1.93 6.63 15.50
N LEU A 5 1.78 5.30 15.53
CA LEU A 5 0.48 4.64 15.72
C LEU A 5 -0.18 5.08 17.03
N ARG A 6 0.60 5.20 18.12
CA ARG A 6 0.10 5.63 19.43
C ARG A 6 -0.37 7.09 19.44
N GLU A 7 0.21 7.95 18.61
CA GLU A 7 -0.22 9.34 18.48
C GLU A 7 -1.52 9.46 17.66
N TYR A 8 -1.65 8.68 16.58
CA TYR A 8 -2.88 8.61 15.79
C TYR A 8 -4.03 8.00 16.59
N GLU A 9 -3.81 6.93 17.33
CA GLU A 9 -4.82 6.36 18.22
C GLU A 9 -5.25 7.33 19.33
N LYS A 10 -4.33 8.14 19.87
CA LYS A 10 -4.69 9.21 20.82
C LYS A 10 -5.59 10.28 20.20
N LYS A 11 -5.39 10.58 18.92
CA LYS A 11 -6.13 11.64 18.22
C LYS A 11 -7.48 11.16 17.67
N PHE A 12 -7.55 9.91 17.21
CA PHE A 12 -8.70 9.39 16.48
C PHE A 12 -9.46 8.27 17.21
N GLY A 13 -8.91 7.75 18.31
CA GLY A 13 -9.45 6.62 19.07
C GLY A 13 -8.68 5.34 18.79
N LYS A 14 -8.52 4.51 19.82
CA LYS A 14 -7.86 3.20 19.72
C LYS A 14 -8.58 2.33 18.68
N GLY A 15 -7.84 1.72 17.75
CA GLY A 15 -8.42 0.91 16.66
C GLY A 15 -9.19 1.68 15.58
N SER A 16 -9.09 3.02 15.56
CA SER A 16 -9.75 3.87 14.55
C SER A 16 -8.86 4.14 13.32
N VAL A 17 -7.55 3.89 13.43
CA VAL A 17 -6.55 4.12 12.38
C VAL A 17 -5.55 2.97 12.37
N ALA A 18 -5.28 2.40 11.19
CA ALA A 18 -4.16 1.50 10.97
C ALA A 18 -3.15 2.18 10.05
N LEU A 19 -1.91 2.32 10.53
CA LEU A 19 -0.80 2.95 9.82
C LEU A 19 0.36 1.96 9.79
N SER A 20 0.84 1.63 8.60
CA SER A 20 2.00 0.74 8.40
C SER A 20 3.12 1.56 7.80
N ASP A 21 4.27 1.56 8.48
CA ASP A 21 5.56 2.08 7.99
C ASP A 21 6.40 0.93 7.39
N ALA A 22 5.74 -0.15 6.94
CA ALA A 22 6.44 -1.36 6.51
C ALA A 22 7.30 -1.11 5.26
N MET A 23 8.58 -1.39 5.39
CA MET A 23 9.56 -1.30 4.31
C MET A 23 9.82 -2.64 3.63
N THR A 24 9.26 -3.74 4.14
CA THR A 24 9.42 -5.09 3.57
C THR A 24 8.06 -5.77 3.37
N GLU A 25 7.98 -6.71 2.42
CA GLU A 25 6.77 -7.49 2.14
C GLU A 25 6.33 -8.31 3.35
N LYS A 26 7.31 -8.80 4.11
CA LYS A 26 7.05 -9.55 5.34
C LYS A 26 6.41 -8.66 6.40
N ASP A 27 6.99 -7.49 6.65
CA ASP A 27 6.47 -6.57 7.66
C ASP A 27 5.11 -6.03 7.24
N PHE A 28 4.92 -5.74 5.95
CA PHE A 28 3.63 -5.29 5.43
C PHE A 28 2.55 -6.36 5.60
N ALA A 29 2.86 -7.62 5.25
CA ALA A 29 1.91 -8.71 5.44
C ALA A 29 1.60 -8.96 6.92
N GLN A 30 2.59 -8.81 7.81
CA GLN A 30 2.40 -8.92 9.25
C GLN A 30 1.50 -7.79 9.76
N ASP A 31 1.81 -6.54 9.45
CA ASP A 31 1.03 -5.36 9.85
C ASP A 31 -0.41 -5.43 9.33
N TRP A 32 -0.59 -5.87 8.08
CA TRP A 32 -1.91 -6.08 7.48
C TRP A 32 -2.69 -7.17 8.23
N GLY A 33 -2.08 -8.34 8.48
CA GLY A 33 -2.72 -9.46 9.18
C GLY A 33 -3.01 -9.16 10.66
N ASP A 34 -2.12 -8.42 11.33
CA ASP A 34 -2.27 -8.02 12.72
C ASP A 34 -3.17 -6.80 12.93
N MET A 35 -3.68 -6.18 11.86
CA MET A 35 -4.65 -5.10 11.97
C MET A 35 -5.86 -5.57 12.76
N GLU A 36 -6.23 -4.85 13.82
CA GLU A 36 -7.33 -5.20 14.73
C GLU A 36 -8.41 -4.09 14.78
N GLY A 37 -9.60 -4.46 15.26
CA GLY A 37 -10.71 -3.53 15.46
C GLY A 37 -11.61 -3.39 14.23
N LYS A 38 -12.15 -2.18 14.02
CA LYS A 38 -13.08 -1.86 12.93
C LYS A 38 -12.75 -0.46 12.39
N PRO A 39 -11.59 -0.30 11.72
CA PRO A 39 -11.13 1.01 11.28
C PRO A 39 -12.08 1.58 10.23
N SER A 40 -12.35 2.88 10.28
CA SER A 40 -13.08 3.55 9.21
C SER A 40 -12.20 3.79 7.98
N GLU A 41 -10.90 3.96 8.18
CA GLU A 41 -9.94 4.27 7.13
C GLU A 41 -8.61 3.52 7.32
N ILE A 42 -8.02 3.10 6.20
CA ILE A 42 -6.63 2.65 6.10
C ILE A 42 -5.93 3.56 5.11
N VAL A 43 -4.76 4.09 5.46
CA VAL A 43 -4.03 5.03 4.61
C VAL A 43 -2.66 4.43 4.26
N MET A 44 -2.38 4.28 2.97
CA MET A 44 -1.09 3.80 2.47
C MET A 44 -0.36 4.92 1.75
N ASN A 45 0.73 5.41 2.34
CA ASN A 45 1.58 6.46 1.79
C ASN A 45 2.91 5.86 1.30
N HIS A 46 2.91 5.30 0.10
CA HIS A 46 4.11 4.73 -0.52
C HIS A 46 4.20 5.16 -1.98
N HIS A 47 5.41 5.17 -2.54
CA HIS A 47 5.54 5.21 -4.00
C HIS A 47 5.01 3.93 -4.61
N GLY A 48 4.77 3.98 -5.92
CA GLY A 48 4.15 2.88 -6.63
C GLY A 48 3.85 3.22 -8.07
N SER A 49 3.11 2.33 -8.69
CA SER A 49 2.67 2.44 -10.07
C SER A 49 1.22 1.95 -10.20
N ASN A 50 0.80 1.77 -11.45
CA ASN A 50 -0.48 1.17 -11.74
C ASN A 50 -0.63 -0.28 -11.28
N GLN A 51 0.44 -1.07 -11.08
CA GLN A 51 0.32 -2.48 -10.67
C GLN A 51 1.19 -2.89 -9.47
N GLN A 52 1.92 -1.96 -8.85
CA GLN A 52 2.70 -2.26 -7.64
C GLN A 52 2.74 -1.10 -6.64
N LEU A 53 2.77 -1.44 -5.36
CA LEU A 53 3.18 -0.59 -4.24
C LEU A 53 4.66 -0.87 -3.96
N HIS A 54 5.46 0.18 -3.79
CA HIS A 54 6.88 0.04 -3.47
C HIS A 54 7.03 0.21 -1.94
N LEU A 55 7.50 -0.82 -1.24
CA LEU A 55 7.61 -0.78 0.22
C LEU A 55 8.96 -0.21 0.64
N ASN A 56 10.03 -0.76 0.10
CA ASN A 56 11.36 -0.22 0.28
C ASN A 56 11.65 0.79 -0.83
N ILE A 57 11.44 2.08 -0.53
CA ILE A 57 11.95 3.16 -1.37
C ILE A 57 13.03 3.82 -0.55
N ASP A 58 14.17 4.02 -1.17
CA ASP A 58 15.19 4.93 -0.69
C ASP A 58 14.77 6.36 -1.06
N PRO A 59 14.18 7.15 -0.15
CA PRO A 59 13.73 8.50 -0.48
C PRO A 59 14.89 9.44 -0.84
N ASP A 60 16.14 9.05 -0.55
CA ASP A 60 17.32 9.93 -0.56
C ASP A 60 18.48 9.42 -1.45
N ASN A 61 18.29 8.37 -2.26
CA ASN A 61 19.37 7.74 -3.05
C ASN A 61 20.57 7.20 -2.19
N ASN A 62 20.36 6.99 -0.90
CA ASN A 62 21.25 6.20 -0.04
C ASN A 62 21.20 4.69 -0.35
N ILE A 63 22.01 4.26 -1.33
CA ILE A 63 22.38 2.91 -1.84
C ILE A 63 22.42 1.69 -0.86
N LYS A 64 22.17 1.87 0.44
CA LYS A 64 22.22 0.80 1.45
C LYS A 64 20.97 -0.07 1.52
N THR A 65 19.83 0.39 1.02
CA THR A 65 18.60 -0.42 0.89
C THR A 65 18.52 -0.99 -0.51
N LYS A 66 18.43 -2.32 -0.62
CA LYS A 66 18.16 -2.96 -1.92
C LYS A 66 16.69 -2.72 -2.27
N ASP A 67 16.45 -1.98 -3.35
CA ASP A 67 15.15 -2.00 -4.05
C ASP A 67 14.75 -3.46 -4.30
N GLY A 68 13.51 -3.83 -3.95
CA GLY A 68 13.14 -5.25 -4.05
C GLY A 68 11.82 -5.67 -3.42
N GLU A 69 11.23 -4.85 -2.56
CA GLU A 69 10.06 -5.23 -1.78
C GLU A 69 8.81 -4.56 -2.35
N TYR A 70 7.88 -5.37 -2.86
CA TYR A 70 6.71 -4.89 -3.58
C TYR A 70 5.44 -5.62 -3.15
N ILE A 71 4.33 -4.88 -3.06
CA ILE A 71 3.00 -5.48 -3.14
C ILE A 71 2.49 -5.34 -4.56
N VAL A 72 2.07 -6.43 -5.20
CA VAL A 72 1.71 -6.45 -6.63
C VAL A 72 0.28 -6.92 -6.88
N SER A 73 -0.36 -6.34 -7.89
CA SER A 73 -1.69 -6.75 -8.39
C SER A 73 -1.63 -7.56 -9.69
N THR A 74 -0.44 -8.02 -10.06
CA THR A 74 -0.18 -8.85 -11.24
C THR A 74 -0.43 -10.33 -10.92
N ASP A 75 -0.90 -11.09 -11.92
CA ASP A 75 -1.25 -12.49 -11.71
C ASP A 75 -0.01 -13.36 -11.46
N ASN A 76 1.13 -12.97 -12.05
CA ASN A 76 2.40 -13.69 -11.98
C ASN A 76 3.26 -13.36 -10.75
N GLY A 77 2.81 -12.48 -9.85
CA GLY A 77 3.55 -12.11 -8.64
C GLY A 77 4.85 -11.33 -8.93
N LYS A 78 4.87 -10.57 -10.03
CA LYS A 78 6.03 -9.75 -10.42
C LYS A 78 5.60 -8.35 -10.84
N THR A 79 6.46 -7.35 -10.64
CA THR A 79 6.23 -6.01 -11.18
C THR A 79 6.03 -6.04 -12.69
N ASN A 80 5.19 -5.15 -13.20
CA ASN A 80 4.81 -5.15 -14.63
C ASN A 80 5.98 -4.82 -15.57
N THR A 81 6.89 -3.95 -15.13
CA THR A 81 7.97 -3.41 -15.98
C THR A 81 9.29 -4.15 -15.78
N SER A 82 9.79 -4.26 -14.53
CA SER A 82 11.09 -4.86 -14.25
C SER A 82 11.05 -6.37 -14.03
N GLN A 83 9.85 -6.97 -13.95
CA GLN A 83 9.65 -8.38 -13.64
C GLN A 83 10.28 -8.80 -12.30
N THR A 84 10.46 -7.85 -11.39
CA THR A 84 10.95 -8.11 -10.04
C THR A 84 9.86 -8.85 -9.26
N PRO A 85 10.16 -9.95 -8.57
CA PRO A 85 9.20 -10.61 -7.69
C PRO A 85 8.61 -9.64 -6.66
N GLY A 86 7.35 -9.85 -6.32
CA GLY A 86 6.68 -9.15 -5.23
C GLY A 86 5.56 -10.00 -4.63
N LYS A 87 5.15 -9.67 -3.41
CA LYS A 87 4.02 -10.32 -2.75
C LYS A 87 2.71 -9.89 -3.40
N LYS A 88 1.89 -10.86 -3.83
CA LYS A 88 0.58 -10.57 -4.39
C LYS A 88 -0.38 -10.11 -3.30
N ILE A 89 -1.29 -9.20 -3.66
CA ILE A 89 -2.39 -8.79 -2.79
C ILE A 89 -3.24 -10.00 -2.37
N SER A 90 -3.50 -10.94 -3.29
CA SER A 90 -4.21 -12.19 -3.03
C SER A 90 -3.54 -13.12 -2.01
N ASP A 91 -2.26 -12.88 -1.72
CA ASP A 91 -1.44 -13.71 -0.84
C ASP A 91 -1.18 -12.99 0.50
N LEU A 92 -1.84 -11.85 0.73
CA LEU A 92 -1.88 -11.19 2.04
C LEU A 92 -2.75 -12.01 2.99
N PRO A 93 -2.39 -12.10 4.29
CA PRO A 93 -3.26 -12.72 5.27
C PRO A 93 -4.55 -11.90 5.43
N ASP A 94 -5.63 -12.56 5.86
CA ASP A 94 -6.81 -11.83 6.32
C ASP A 94 -6.46 -11.01 7.57
N PRO A 95 -6.85 -9.72 7.63
CA PRO A 95 -6.68 -8.93 8.85
C PRO A 95 -7.59 -9.47 9.96
N LYS A 96 -7.17 -9.33 11.22
CA LYS A 96 -8.04 -9.60 12.38
C LYS A 96 -9.17 -8.57 12.52
N ALA A 97 -9.01 -7.41 11.89
CA ALA A 97 -9.98 -6.32 11.87
C ALA A 97 -11.15 -6.61 10.92
N ASP A 98 -12.33 -6.12 11.30
CA ASP A 98 -13.46 -6.01 10.37
C ASP A 98 -13.23 -4.78 9.46
N ILE A 99 -12.74 -5.04 8.25
CA ILE A 99 -12.45 -4.02 7.25
C ILE A 99 -13.55 -3.87 6.17
N SER A 100 -14.66 -4.57 6.32
CA SER A 100 -15.75 -4.59 5.33
C SER A 100 -16.42 -3.23 5.11
N GLY A 101 -16.35 -2.34 6.09
CA GLY A 101 -16.81 -0.95 6.01
C GLY A 101 -15.71 0.08 5.79
N THR A 102 -14.45 -0.34 5.65
CA THR A 102 -13.28 0.54 5.64
C THR A 102 -13.02 1.13 4.26
N THR A 103 -12.61 2.41 4.23
CA THR A 103 -12.03 3.03 3.03
C THR A 103 -10.51 2.89 3.05
N LEU A 104 -9.96 2.18 2.06
CA LEU A 104 -8.52 2.13 1.80
C LEU A 104 -8.10 3.29 0.88
N CYS A 105 -7.31 4.21 1.40
CA CYS A 105 -6.72 5.33 0.68
C CYS A 105 -5.32 4.96 0.17
N LEU A 106 -5.22 4.63 -1.13
CA LEU A 106 -3.95 4.38 -1.81
C LEU A 106 -3.34 5.69 -2.30
N ASN A 107 -2.63 6.35 -1.40
CA ASN A 107 -1.85 7.56 -1.68
C ASN A 107 -0.54 7.16 -2.35
N THR A 108 -0.63 6.60 -3.55
CA THR A 108 0.50 6.13 -4.33
C THR A 108 0.33 6.50 -5.80
N CYS A 109 1.43 6.69 -6.53
CA CYS A 109 1.43 7.17 -7.91
C CYS A 109 0.62 6.24 -8.84
N ASN A 110 -0.40 6.79 -9.50
CA ASN A 110 -1.12 6.10 -10.58
C ASN A 110 -1.80 4.76 -10.18
N SER A 111 -2.12 4.52 -8.90
CA SER A 111 -2.68 3.24 -8.42
C SER A 111 -3.96 2.79 -9.11
N ASN A 112 -4.68 3.71 -9.77
CA ASN A 112 -5.87 3.41 -10.56
C ASN A 112 -5.81 3.97 -11.99
N ASN A 113 -4.62 4.22 -12.52
CA ASN A 113 -4.43 4.64 -13.92
C ASN A 113 -3.89 3.47 -14.75
N PRO A 114 -4.73 2.74 -15.51
CA PRO A 114 -4.25 1.61 -16.31
C PRO A 114 -3.27 2.02 -17.43
N ASN A 115 -3.22 3.31 -17.78
CA ASN A 115 -2.43 3.81 -18.90
C ASN A 115 -1.10 4.46 -18.49
N SER A 116 -0.74 4.47 -17.19
CA SER A 116 0.49 5.13 -16.74
C SER A 116 1.77 4.38 -17.10
N ALA A 117 1.68 3.06 -17.27
CA ALA A 117 2.76 2.17 -17.70
C ALA A 117 2.14 0.91 -18.34
N PRO A 118 2.85 0.19 -19.22
CA PRO A 118 2.34 -1.05 -19.79
C PRO A 118 1.85 -2.03 -18.72
N MET A 119 0.62 -2.49 -18.83
CA MET A 119 0.09 -3.50 -17.92
C MET A 119 0.46 -4.90 -18.39
N THR A 120 0.75 -5.78 -17.44
CA THR A 120 0.73 -7.23 -17.64
C THR A 120 -0.57 -7.82 -17.07
N ALA A 121 -0.77 -9.13 -17.26
CA ALA A 121 -1.92 -9.86 -16.72
C ALA A 121 -2.14 -9.54 -15.23
N GLY A 122 -3.38 -9.20 -14.89
CA GLY A 122 -3.78 -8.69 -13.58
C GLY A 122 -4.65 -7.44 -13.71
N THR A 123 -4.66 -6.62 -12.66
CA THR A 123 -5.46 -5.38 -12.62
C THR A 123 -4.63 -4.20 -12.14
N THR A 124 -5.22 -3.00 -12.07
CA THR A 124 -4.58 -1.88 -11.39
C THR A 124 -4.45 -2.17 -9.90
N LEU A 125 -3.51 -1.55 -9.19
CA LEU A 125 -3.28 -1.77 -7.77
C LEU A 125 -4.56 -1.56 -6.95
N ALA A 126 -5.30 -0.48 -7.23
CA ALA A 126 -6.57 -0.19 -6.57
C ALA A 126 -7.64 -1.26 -6.82
N LYS A 127 -7.74 -1.78 -8.05
CA LYS A 127 -8.66 -2.87 -8.37
C LYS A 127 -8.23 -4.18 -7.74
N GLY A 128 -6.92 -4.44 -7.63
CA GLY A 128 -6.37 -5.59 -6.94
C GLY A 128 -6.80 -5.62 -5.48
N PHE A 129 -6.57 -4.53 -4.73
CA PHE A 129 -7.03 -4.44 -3.34
C PHE A 129 -8.55 -4.57 -3.20
N SER A 130 -9.33 -3.94 -4.09
CA SER A 130 -10.79 -4.05 -4.06
C SER A 130 -11.32 -5.45 -4.36
N ARG A 131 -10.57 -6.26 -5.12
CA ARG A 131 -10.96 -7.61 -5.55
C ARG A 131 -10.50 -8.68 -4.56
N ASP A 132 -9.26 -8.54 -4.07
CA ASP A 132 -8.53 -9.59 -3.38
C ASP A 132 -8.53 -9.41 -1.85
N THR A 133 -9.16 -8.36 -1.34
CA THR A 133 -9.31 -8.13 0.10
C THR A 133 -10.76 -7.82 0.46
N GLN A 134 -11.07 -7.78 1.75
CA GLN A 134 -12.41 -7.48 2.24
C GLN A 134 -12.68 -5.99 2.45
N VAL A 135 -11.81 -5.08 1.98
CA VAL A 135 -12.02 -3.63 2.15
C VAL A 135 -13.31 -3.18 1.47
N GLY A 136 -14.09 -2.34 2.17
CA GLY A 136 -15.36 -1.85 1.64
C GLY A 136 -15.21 -0.95 0.40
N GLN A 137 -14.22 -0.07 0.41
CA GLN A 137 -13.93 0.83 -0.71
C GLN A 137 -12.43 1.06 -0.88
N VAL A 138 -11.96 1.19 -2.12
CA VAL A 138 -10.59 1.62 -2.44
C VAL A 138 -10.60 2.95 -3.17
N ARG A 139 -9.88 3.94 -2.63
CA ARG A 139 -9.59 5.22 -3.29
C ARG A 139 -8.15 5.19 -3.81
N GLY A 140 -8.01 5.05 -5.13
CA GLY A 140 -6.71 5.17 -5.81
C GLY A 140 -6.51 6.52 -6.49
N THR A 141 -5.30 6.77 -6.97
CA THR A 141 -4.95 7.96 -7.75
C THR A 141 -4.91 7.64 -9.24
N ASN A 142 -5.29 8.60 -10.08
CA ASN A 142 -5.16 8.50 -11.54
C ASN A 142 -3.99 9.33 -12.11
N LYS A 143 -3.20 9.96 -11.24
CA LYS A 143 -2.09 10.85 -11.56
C LYS A 143 -0.89 10.52 -10.67
N LYS A 144 0.27 11.12 -10.97
CA LYS A 144 1.42 11.10 -10.08
C LYS A 144 1.10 11.84 -8.78
N VAL A 145 1.57 11.30 -7.66
CA VAL A 145 1.58 11.95 -6.34
C VAL A 145 3.02 11.96 -5.84
N ASN A 146 3.52 13.12 -5.43
CA ASN A 146 4.88 13.24 -4.92
C ASN A 146 4.81 13.28 -3.39
N PHE A 147 5.61 12.46 -2.71
CA PHE A 147 5.83 12.58 -1.27
C PHE A 147 7.25 13.09 -1.03
N ASN A 148 7.43 13.98 -0.06
CA ASN A 148 8.78 14.36 0.39
C ASN A 148 9.36 13.24 1.29
N SER A 149 10.62 13.39 1.72
CA SER A 149 11.31 12.44 2.61
C SER A 149 10.66 12.28 3.99
N GLU A 150 9.68 13.13 4.33
CA GLU A 150 8.88 13.06 5.56
C GLU A 150 7.51 12.37 5.34
N GLY A 151 7.25 11.80 4.15
CA GLY A 151 6.00 11.13 3.82
C GLY A 151 4.82 12.08 3.58
N GLN A 152 5.06 13.38 3.40
CA GLN A 152 4.03 14.37 3.17
C GLN A 152 3.76 14.56 1.67
N ALA A 153 2.48 14.59 1.29
CA ALA A 153 2.07 14.84 -0.09
C ALA A 153 2.47 16.27 -0.52
N THR A 154 3.15 16.37 -1.66
CA THR A 154 3.52 17.64 -2.31
C THR A 154 2.76 17.77 -3.62
N THR A 155 2.32 18.98 -3.92
CA THR A 155 1.64 19.30 -5.18
C THR A 155 2.65 19.32 -6.33
N GLN A 156 2.25 18.79 -7.48
CA GLN A 156 2.91 19.07 -8.76
C GLN A 156 2.51 20.44 -9.29
#